data_AF-A0A9X4R3L6-F1
#
_entry.id   AF-A0A9X4R3L6-F1
#
_cell.length_a   1.000
_cell.length_b   1.000
_cell.length_c   1.000
_cell.angle_alpha   90.00
_cell.angle_beta   90.00
_cell.angle_gamma   90.00
#
_symmetry.space_group_name_H-M   'P 1'
#
loop_
_entity.id
_entity.type
_entity.pdbx_description
1 polymer ?
#
loop_
_entity_poly.entity_id
_entity_poly.type
_entity_poly.pdbx_seq_one_letter_code
_entity_poly.pdbx_strand_id
1 'polypeptide(L)'
;MNVPQLKLMAGLVRGLLEQHNVPIGHSQALDAIAALPGLRNWPEVMAFPDRVAATELTTTATGRLSYRLKSRYKLDLTPMELLKALMPPEAQTEVAPEIWPTGPRPGVYVATSQAAIDALLANYTEASDGALVYAERAGSHWENCIDLDEQGLWSNGLQRVPSGTLVVLGPLRLNQQSWDDAAGRFWMACVLALDSGHRVAVLVDTPSPENLLADIQLAVDMRQEQGAEVLDGLTGVVTEGGELVEQTPFSPARPWPTPIPNTATVDAIPADVLPLLTSALRERKVGILAAGSSVIEDNWWAAELVTALLAVTKDHGMACRIMPRDRSTPAKYYRVPEPLMALPFLPSIESAYAQGYRRMVVMPNSSDLELLDSYADDVLFICGAYGADITETLRNVGGTGFFDRSHTLFKHLIAAFGVCYLEGKSKPEVACDVYVPGTDNLPPTDLRYGDMVKAVRARRAMRWEDQVGPLVDSKAVTLAKVKEEYRQVEGLDEYLAARTSRTATGTV
;
A
#
# COMPACT_ATOMS: atom_id res chain seq x y z
N MET A 1 13.52 -31.94 7.17
CA MET A 1 12.10 -31.49 7.10
C MET A 1 12.00 -30.06 7.65
N ASN A 2 10.93 -29.32 7.42
CA ASN A 2 10.71 -28.01 8.06
C ASN A 2 9.43 -27.97 8.93
N VAL A 3 9.25 -26.90 9.71
CA VAL A 3 8.10 -26.74 10.62
C VAL A 3 6.76 -26.74 9.87
N PRO A 4 6.60 -26.04 8.72
CA PRO A 4 5.42 -26.15 7.87
C PRO A 4 5.10 -27.59 7.44
N GLN A 5 6.09 -28.35 6.98
CA GLN A 5 5.94 -29.75 6.58
C GLN A 5 5.46 -30.62 7.75
N LEU A 6 5.99 -30.42 8.96
CA LEU A 6 5.50 -31.14 10.15
C LEU A 6 4.06 -30.79 10.51
N LYS A 7 3.63 -29.53 10.33
CA LYS A 7 2.22 -29.14 10.55
C LYS A 7 1.29 -29.84 9.55
N LEU A 8 1.69 -29.92 8.27
CA LEU A 8 0.94 -30.65 7.24
C LEU A 8 0.83 -32.15 7.59
N MET A 9 1.95 -32.78 7.98
CA MET A 9 1.95 -34.18 8.41
C MET A 9 1.15 -34.42 9.70
N ALA A 10 1.06 -33.44 10.61
CA ALA A 10 0.17 -33.54 11.76
C ALA A 10 -1.31 -33.60 11.34
N GLY A 11 -1.69 -32.85 10.29
CA GLY A 11 -3.00 -32.95 9.66
C GLY A 11 -3.27 -34.36 9.11
N LEU A 12 -2.30 -34.95 8.41
CA LEU A 12 -2.40 -36.32 7.89
C LEU A 12 -2.54 -37.36 9.02
N VAL A 13 -1.72 -37.28 10.07
CA VAL A 13 -1.81 -38.18 11.24
C VAL A 13 -3.16 -38.06 11.93
N ARG A 14 -3.70 -36.84 12.04
CA ARG A 14 -5.04 -36.63 12.57
C ARG A 14 -6.11 -37.31 11.71
N GLY A 15 -6.07 -37.14 10.39
CA GLY A 15 -7.00 -37.82 9.47
C GLY A 15 -6.91 -39.35 9.58
N LEU A 16 -5.70 -39.89 9.69
CA LEU A 16 -5.43 -41.32 9.90
C LEU A 16 -6.05 -41.84 11.21
N LEU A 17 -5.91 -41.09 12.30
CA LEU A 17 -6.50 -41.44 13.60
C LEU A 17 -8.03 -41.35 13.57
N GLU A 18 -8.59 -40.33 12.90
CA GLU A 18 -10.02 -40.17 12.70
C GLU A 18 -10.60 -41.36 11.90
N GLN A 19 -9.93 -41.82 10.84
CA GLN A 19 -10.32 -43.02 10.07
C GLN A 19 -10.36 -44.30 10.92
N HIS A 20 -9.58 -44.36 12.00
CA HIS A 20 -9.56 -45.50 12.94
C HIS A 20 -10.40 -45.24 14.21
N ASN A 21 -11.34 -44.30 14.15
CA ASN A 21 -12.22 -43.91 15.27
C ASN A 21 -11.46 -43.45 16.54
N VAL A 22 -10.30 -42.85 16.37
CA VAL A 22 -9.53 -42.21 17.47
C VAL A 22 -9.58 -40.69 17.28
N PRO A 23 -10.58 -39.99 17.83
CA PRO A 23 -10.68 -38.54 17.68
C PRO A 23 -9.58 -37.85 18.50
N ILE A 24 -8.82 -36.98 17.84
CA ILE A 24 -7.81 -36.13 18.50
C ILE A 24 -7.93 -34.68 18.04
N GLY A 25 -7.66 -33.75 18.95
CA GLY A 25 -7.60 -32.32 18.64
C GLY A 25 -6.32 -31.92 17.89
N HIS A 26 -6.34 -30.72 17.29
CA HIS A 26 -5.19 -30.19 16.53
C HIS A 26 -3.88 -30.16 17.35
N SER A 27 -3.92 -29.69 18.59
CA SER A 27 -2.73 -29.64 19.47
C SER A 27 -2.19 -31.04 19.81
N GLN A 28 -3.07 -32.03 19.94
CA GLN A 28 -2.66 -33.43 20.19
C GLN A 28 -2.01 -34.05 18.95
N ALA A 29 -2.45 -33.67 17.75
CA ALA A 29 -1.84 -34.11 16.50
C ALA A 29 -0.44 -33.53 16.32
N LEU A 30 -0.24 -32.26 16.69
CA LEU A 30 1.08 -31.62 16.72
C LEU A 30 2.02 -32.29 17.74
N ASP A 31 1.51 -32.70 18.91
CA ASP A 31 2.29 -33.44 19.88
C ASP A 31 2.62 -34.88 19.41
N ALA A 32 1.73 -35.50 18.64
CA ALA A 32 1.98 -36.79 18.03
C ALA A 32 3.09 -36.71 16.97
N ILE A 33 3.03 -35.72 16.07
CA ILE A 33 3.99 -35.61 14.96
C ILE A 33 5.42 -35.27 15.42
N ALA A 34 5.58 -34.65 16.59
CA ALA A 34 6.89 -34.39 17.21
C ALA A 34 7.75 -35.67 17.37
N ALA A 35 7.14 -36.87 17.30
CA ALA A 35 7.87 -38.14 17.31
C ALA A 35 8.83 -38.31 16.13
N LEU A 36 8.50 -37.74 14.97
CA LEU A 36 9.31 -37.87 13.75
C LEU A 36 10.74 -37.37 13.97
N PRO A 37 10.99 -36.13 14.45
CA PRO A 37 12.33 -35.68 14.83
C PRO A 37 12.86 -36.24 16.17
N GLY A 38 12.12 -37.13 16.82
CA GLY A 38 12.48 -37.69 18.12
C GLY A 38 12.32 -36.68 19.27
N LEU A 39 11.30 -35.83 19.19
CA LEU A 39 10.95 -34.81 20.19
C LEU A 39 9.67 -35.18 20.93
N ARG A 40 9.49 -34.68 22.16
CA ARG A 40 8.43 -35.14 23.08
C ARG A 40 7.07 -34.51 22.80
N ASN A 41 7.05 -33.26 22.36
CA ASN A 41 5.84 -32.44 22.15
C ASN A 41 6.12 -31.28 21.18
N TRP A 42 5.08 -30.54 20.83
CA TRP A 42 5.16 -29.42 19.89
C TRP A 42 6.04 -28.24 20.38
N PRO A 43 6.03 -27.85 21.67
CA PRO A 43 6.96 -26.85 22.17
C PRO A 43 8.45 -27.19 21.92
N GLU A 44 8.84 -28.47 22.03
CA GLU A 44 10.21 -28.88 21.69
C GLU A 44 10.50 -28.76 20.19
N VAL A 45 9.53 -28.97 19.31
CA VAL A 45 9.69 -28.75 17.86
C VAL A 45 10.06 -27.30 17.57
N MET A 46 9.43 -26.34 18.27
CA MET A 46 9.73 -24.92 18.14
C MET A 46 11.06 -24.53 18.79
N ALA A 47 11.47 -25.22 19.86
CA ALA A 47 12.73 -24.96 20.57
C ALA A 47 13.98 -25.54 19.88
N PHE A 48 13.82 -26.55 19.01
CA PHE A 48 14.92 -27.25 18.34
C PHE A 48 14.75 -27.32 16.81
N PRO A 49 14.73 -26.18 16.09
CA PRO A 49 14.52 -26.13 14.65
C PRO A 49 15.59 -26.91 13.86
N ASP A 50 16.85 -26.92 14.31
CA ASP A 50 17.93 -27.66 13.65
C ASP A 50 17.71 -29.18 13.65
N ARG A 51 17.09 -29.71 14.70
CA ARG A 51 16.72 -31.12 14.76
C ARG A 51 15.58 -31.46 13.81
N VAL A 52 14.64 -30.53 13.62
CA VAL A 52 13.58 -30.66 12.62
C VAL A 52 14.16 -30.64 11.20
N ALA A 53 15.07 -29.69 10.94
CA ALA A 53 15.80 -29.57 9.69
C ALA A 53 16.53 -30.87 9.32
N ALA A 54 17.30 -31.43 10.26
CA ALA A 54 18.07 -32.66 10.09
C ALA A 54 17.24 -33.96 10.00
N THR A 55 15.92 -33.90 10.23
CA THR A 55 15.08 -35.09 10.19
C THR A 55 14.55 -35.34 8.77
N GLU A 56 14.77 -36.55 8.27
CA GLU A 56 14.17 -37.08 7.03
C GLU A 56 13.03 -38.04 7.34
N LEU A 57 12.03 -38.08 6.44
CA LEU A 57 10.92 -39.02 6.55
C LEU A 57 11.38 -40.41 6.09
N THR A 58 11.79 -41.23 7.06
CA THR A 58 12.31 -42.59 6.85
C THR A 58 11.54 -43.59 7.70
N THR A 59 11.70 -44.89 7.41
CA THR A 59 11.16 -45.99 8.26
C THR A 59 11.59 -45.88 9.72
N THR A 60 12.78 -45.33 9.99
CA THR A 60 13.27 -45.09 11.36
C THR A 60 12.50 -43.96 12.06
N ALA A 61 12.21 -42.87 11.33
CA ALA A 61 11.42 -41.75 11.85
C ALA A 61 9.96 -42.16 12.08
N THR A 62 9.36 -42.87 11.14
CA THR A 62 8.00 -43.38 11.26
C THR A 62 7.89 -44.51 12.29
N GLY A 63 8.98 -45.22 12.58
CA GLY A 63 9.05 -46.17 13.70
C GLY A 63 8.86 -45.50 15.06
N ARG A 64 9.42 -44.30 15.26
CA ARG A 64 9.18 -43.50 16.47
C ARG A 64 7.72 -43.05 16.58
N LEU A 65 7.12 -42.67 15.46
CA LEU A 65 5.71 -42.28 15.40
C LEU A 65 4.79 -43.48 15.64
N SER A 66 5.04 -44.63 15.00
CA SER A 66 4.35 -45.90 15.21
C SER A 66 4.31 -46.26 16.70
N TYR A 67 5.46 -46.22 17.36
CA TYR A 67 5.56 -46.46 18.80
C TYR A 67 4.71 -45.47 19.61
N ARG A 68 4.70 -44.18 19.23
CA ARG A 68 3.89 -43.15 19.90
C ARG A 68 2.39 -43.38 19.70
N LEU A 69 1.97 -43.73 18.49
CA LEU A 69 0.56 -44.01 18.18
C LEU A 69 0.07 -45.25 18.93
N LYS A 70 0.88 -46.31 18.98
CA LYS A 70 0.58 -47.52 19.73
C LYS A 70 0.49 -47.26 21.24
N SER A 71 1.45 -46.52 21.79
CA SER A 71 1.53 -46.27 23.23
C SER A 71 0.43 -45.31 23.74
N ARG A 72 0.18 -44.21 23.03
CA ARG A 72 -0.75 -43.15 23.47
C ARG A 72 -2.18 -43.32 22.97
N TYR A 73 -2.35 -43.88 21.77
CA TYR A 73 -3.64 -43.89 21.07
C TYR A 73 -4.14 -45.31 20.76
N LYS A 74 -3.40 -46.35 21.19
CA LYS A 74 -3.72 -47.77 20.95
C LYS A 74 -3.89 -48.14 19.47
N LEU A 75 -3.39 -47.30 18.56
CA LEU A 75 -3.38 -47.55 17.13
C LEU A 75 -2.08 -48.25 16.74
N ASP A 76 -2.19 -49.52 16.34
CA ASP A 76 -1.04 -50.32 15.91
C ASP A 76 -0.91 -50.25 14.39
N LEU A 77 -0.03 -49.36 13.92
CA LEU A 77 0.35 -49.24 12.52
C LEU A 77 1.83 -49.53 12.38
N THR A 78 2.20 -50.30 11.37
CA THR A 78 3.61 -50.58 11.10
C THR A 78 4.34 -49.31 10.64
N PRO A 79 5.66 -49.21 10.86
CA PRO A 79 6.45 -48.09 10.38
C PRO A 79 6.37 -47.90 8.85
N MET A 80 6.16 -48.98 8.09
CA MET A 80 5.97 -48.94 6.63
C MET A 80 4.60 -48.39 6.24
N GLU A 81 3.51 -48.79 6.91
CA GLU A 81 2.18 -48.23 6.66
C GLU A 81 2.14 -46.73 6.96
N LEU A 82 2.77 -46.31 8.06
CA LEU A 82 2.90 -44.90 8.40
C LEU A 82 3.80 -44.14 7.44
N LEU A 83 4.88 -44.76 6.95
CA LEU A 83 5.72 -44.15 5.92
C LEU A 83 4.93 -43.95 4.63
N LYS A 84 4.20 -44.97 4.17
CA LYS A 84 3.35 -44.88 2.98
C LYS A 84 2.25 -43.82 3.12
N ALA A 85 1.67 -43.67 4.32
CA ALA A 85 0.59 -42.71 4.55
C ALA A 85 1.07 -41.27 4.83
N LEU A 86 2.34 -41.08 5.18
CA LEU A 86 2.95 -39.77 5.45
C LEU A 86 3.86 -39.28 4.33
N MET A 87 4.33 -40.19 3.49
CA MET A 87 4.89 -39.80 2.21
C MET A 87 3.75 -39.16 1.40
N PRO A 88 4.00 -38.03 0.73
CA PRO A 88 3.10 -37.63 -0.34
C PRO A 88 2.95 -38.84 -1.26
N PRO A 89 1.74 -39.15 -1.76
CA PRO A 89 1.60 -40.21 -2.74
C PRO A 89 2.70 -40.03 -3.78
N GLU A 90 3.53 -41.07 -4.01
CA GLU A 90 4.19 -41.16 -5.32
C GLU A 90 3.10 -40.86 -6.31
N ALA A 91 3.31 -39.92 -7.22
CA ALA A 91 2.32 -39.43 -8.17
C ALA A 91 1.77 -40.61 -9.00
N GLN A 92 0.89 -41.40 -8.41
CA GLN A 92 -0.23 -42.02 -9.05
C GLN A 92 -1.13 -40.82 -9.34
N THR A 93 -0.85 -40.23 -10.49
CA THR A 93 -1.82 -39.51 -11.29
C THR A 93 -3.03 -40.42 -11.52
N GLU A 94 -3.85 -40.64 -10.51
CA GLU A 94 -5.25 -40.31 -10.71
C GLU A 94 -5.24 -38.80 -10.83
N VAL A 95 -5.10 -38.33 -12.07
CA VAL A 95 -5.27 -36.92 -12.42
C VAL A 95 -6.60 -36.55 -11.82
N ALA A 96 -6.59 -35.73 -10.76
CA ALA A 96 -7.81 -35.11 -10.27
C ALA A 96 -8.49 -34.52 -11.52
N PRO A 97 -9.76 -34.85 -11.81
CA PRO A 97 -10.36 -34.48 -13.07
C PRO A 97 -10.21 -32.96 -13.25
N GLU A 98 -9.50 -32.57 -14.29
CA GLU A 98 -9.39 -31.16 -14.64
C GLU A 98 -10.78 -30.70 -15.08
N ILE A 99 -11.28 -29.62 -14.49
CA ILE A 99 -12.64 -29.13 -14.75
C ILE A 99 -12.76 -28.55 -16.16
N TRP A 100 -11.64 -28.04 -16.70
CA TRP A 100 -11.61 -27.42 -18.02
C TRP A 100 -10.34 -27.81 -18.80
N PRO A 101 -10.20 -29.10 -19.19
CA PRO A 101 -8.97 -29.64 -19.78
C PRO A 101 -8.67 -29.10 -21.18
N THR A 102 -9.69 -28.69 -21.92
CA THR A 102 -9.55 -28.01 -23.22
C THR A 102 -9.49 -26.48 -23.07
N GLY A 103 -9.47 -25.99 -21.83
CA GLY A 103 -9.42 -24.56 -21.54
C GLY A 103 -8.04 -23.95 -21.84
N PRO A 104 -7.94 -22.61 -21.90
CA PRO A 104 -6.68 -21.89 -22.06
C PRO A 104 -5.65 -22.27 -20.98
N ARG A 105 -4.37 -21.94 -21.15
CA ARG A 105 -3.33 -22.30 -20.17
C ARG A 105 -3.68 -21.84 -18.73
N PRO A 106 -3.41 -22.65 -17.69
CA PRO A 106 -3.49 -22.16 -16.31
C PRO A 106 -2.61 -20.94 -16.08
N GLY A 107 -3.10 -19.98 -15.30
CA GLY A 107 -2.48 -18.66 -15.26
C GLY A 107 -3.38 -17.58 -14.68
N VAL A 108 -2.76 -16.43 -14.41
CA VAL A 108 -3.44 -15.19 -14.07
C VAL A 108 -3.77 -14.42 -15.33
N TYR A 109 -5.04 -14.09 -15.49
CA TYR A 109 -5.59 -13.31 -16.59
C TYR A 109 -6.27 -12.05 -16.07
N VAL A 110 -5.98 -10.92 -16.69
CA VAL A 110 -6.43 -9.60 -16.20
C VAL A 110 -7.60 -9.08 -17.03
N ALA A 111 -8.65 -8.60 -16.36
CA ALA A 111 -9.79 -7.95 -16.97
C ALA A 111 -9.90 -6.49 -16.50
N THR A 112 -10.38 -5.60 -17.38
CA THR A 112 -10.62 -4.18 -17.08
C THR A 112 -12.11 -3.82 -16.96
N SER A 113 -13.01 -4.77 -17.25
CA SER A 113 -14.45 -4.53 -17.22
C SER A 113 -15.22 -5.70 -16.64
N GLN A 114 -16.34 -5.41 -15.96
CA GLN A 114 -17.26 -6.43 -15.46
C GLN A 114 -17.87 -7.24 -16.61
N ALA A 115 -18.11 -6.62 -17.76
CA ALA A 115 -18.65 -7.30 -18.94
C ALA A 115 -17.74 -8.43 -19.44
N ALA A 116 -16.42 -8.24 -19.41
CA ALA A 116 -15.46 -9.29 -19.76
C ALA A 116 -15.51 -10.47 -18.78
N ILE A 117 -15.68 -10.19 -17.48
CA ILE A 117 -15.85 -11.22 -16.45
C ILE A 117 -17.17 -11.99 -16.64
N ASP A 118 -18.27 -11.28 -16.86
CA ASP A 118 -19.58 -11.91 -17.08
C ASP A 118 -19.57 -12.81 -18.34
N ALA A 119 -18.93 -12.35 -19.42
CA ALA A 119 -18.74 -13.14 -20.63
C ALA A 119 -17.86 -14.38 -20.38
N LEU A 120 -16.77 -14.23 -19.60
CA LEU A 120 -15.90 -15.35 -19.22
C LEU A 120 -16.66 -16.40 -18.41
N LEU A 121 -17.47 -15.97 -17.44
CA LEU A 121 -18.29 -16.87 -16.62
C LEU A 121 -19.30 -17.65 -17.47
N ALA A 122 -19.92 -17.01 -18.46
CA ALA A 122 -20.80 -17.67 -19.42
C ALA A 122 -20.05 -18.73 -20.24
N ASN A 123 -18.90 -18.37 -20.83
CA ASN A 123 -18.07 -19.28 -21.63
C ASN A 123 -17.58 -20.48 -20.80
N TYR A 124 -17.15 -20.25 -19.56
CA TYR A 124 -16.73 -21.30 -18.66
C TYR A 124 -17.87 -22.25 -18.31
N THR A 125 -19.06 -21.72 -18.02
CA THR A 125 -20.26 -22.51 -17.70
C THR A 125 -20.62 -23.44 -18.86
N GLU A 126 -20.58 -22.94 -20.10
CA GLU A 126 -20.83 -23.75 -21.28
C GLU A 126 -19.74 -24.82 -21.50
N ALA A 127 -18.47 -24.44 -21.36
CA ALA A 127 -17.35 -25.34 -21.65
C ALA A 127 -17.10 -26.42 -20.57
N SER A 128 -17.60 -26.22 -19.35
CA SER A 128 -17.41 -27.12 -18.21
C SER A 128 -18.68 -27.84 -17.76
N ASP A 129 -19.76 -27.77 -18.55
CA ASP A 129 -21.09 -28.32 -18.22
C ASP A 129 -21.60 -27.86 -16.85
N GLY A 130 -21.45 -26.55 -16.58
CA GLY A 130 -21.93 -25.91 -15.36
C GLY A 130 -21.07 -26.14 -14.12
N ALA A 131 -19.76 -26.35 -14.27
CA ALA A 131 -18.88 -26.54 -13.12
C ALA A 131 -18.84 -25.31 -12.18
N LEU A 132 -18.44 -25.57 -10.94
CA LEU A 132 -18.33 -24.53 -9.91
C LEU A 132 -17.25 -23.50 -10.27
N VAL A 133 -17.55 -22.25 -9.93
CA VAL A 133 -16.61 -21.12 -9.97
C VAL A 133 -16.34 -20.69 -8.54
N TYR A 134 -15.12 -20.31 -8.22
CA TYR A 134 -14.80 -19.66 -6.95
C TYR A 134 -14.60 -18.18 -7.21
N ALA A 135 -15.33 -17.31 -6.51
CA ALA A 135 -15.17 -15.89 -6.75
C ALA A 135 -15.29 -15.02 -5.50
N GLU A 136 -14.70 -13.84 -5.61
CA GLU A 136 -14.99 -12.70 -4.76
C GLU A 136 -15.75 -11.65 -5.58
N ARG A 137 -16.74 -10.98 -4.98
CA ARG A 137 -17.42 -9.77 -5.49
C ARG A 137 -17.75 -9.79 -7.00
N ALA A 138 -16.80 -9.46 -7.89
CA ALA A 138 -16.96 -9.43 -9.35
C ALA A 138 -17.50 -10.73 -9.97
N GLY A 139 -17.37 -11.89 -9.31
CA GLY A 139 -18.02 -13.12 -9.76
C GLY A 139 -19.11 -13.65 -8.82
N SER A 140 -19.35 -13.02 -7.67
CA SER A 140 -20.20 -13.60 -6.61
C SER A 140 -21.68 -13.61 -6.94
N HIS A 141 -22.12 -12.91 -8.00
CA HIS A 141 -23.50 -12.93 -8.49
C HIS A 141 -23.80 -14.13 -9.39
N TRP A 142 -22.79 -14.93 -9.78
CA TRP A 142 -22.98 -16.06 -10.68
C TRP A 142 -23.63 -17.27 -9.97
N GLU A 143 -24.55 -17.95 -10.64
CA GLU A 143 -25.41 -18.99 -10.01
C GLU A 143 -24.59 -20.17 -9.43
N ASN A 144 -23.51 -20.57 -10.10
CA ASN A 144 -22.63 -21.67 -9.68
C ASN A 144 -21.38 -21.20 -8.92
N CYS A 145 -21.44 -20.01 -8.31
CA CYS A 145 -20.33 -19.44 -7.57
C CYS A 145 -20.27 -19.93 -6.11
N ILE A 146 -19.08 -20.30 -5.66
CA ILE A 146 -18.71 -20.37 -4.24
C ILE A 146 -18.01 -19.06 -3.89
N ASP A 147 -18.61 -18.29 -2.99
CA ASP A 147 -18.02 -17.06 -2.47
C ASP A 147 -16.77 -17.39 -1.63
N LEU A 148 -15.65 -16.74 -1.96
CA LEU A 148 -14.38 -16.88 -1.24
C LEU A 148 -14.30 -16.07 0.06
N ASP A 149 -15.38 -15.40 0.44
CA ASP A 149 -15.54 -14.67 1.71
C ASP A 149 -14.44 -13.63 1.97
N GLU A 150 -14.20 -13.29 3.25
CA GLU A 150 -13.16 -12.32 3.64
C GLU A 150 -11.73 -12.89 3.53
N GLN A 151 -11.57 -14.22 3.54
CA GLN A 151 -10.26 -14.88 3.43
C GLN A 151 -9.76 -14.92 1.98
N GLY A 152 -10.67 -14.84 1.00
CA GLY A 152 -10.31 -14.73 -0.40
C GLY A 152 -9.41 -15.88 -0.87
N LEU A 153 -8.32 -15.51 -1.56
CA LEU A 153 -7.29 -16.46 -1.99
C LEU A 153 -6.55 -17.21 -0.87
N TRP A 154 -6.63 -16.74 0.38
CA TRP A 154 -6.01 -17.42 1.52
C TRP A 154 -6.92 -18.46 2.17
N SER A 155 -8.11 -18.69 1.59
CA SER A 155 -9.01 -19.73 2.07
C SER A 155 -8.37 -21.12 1.93
N ASN A 156 -8.30 -21.86 3.04
CA ASN A 156 -7.84 -23.26 3.03
C ASN A 156 -8.71 -24.17 2.16
N GLY A 157 -9.93 -23.73 1.81
CA GLY A 157 -10.82 -24.44 0.90
C GLY A 157 -10.22 -24.57 -0.51
N LEU A 158 -9.45 -23.57 -0.96
CA LEU A 158 -8.84 -23.56 -2.30
C LEU A 158 -7.82 -24.68 -2.50
N GLN A 159 -7.18 -25.17 -1.43
CA GLN A 159 -6.27 -26.32 -1.51
C GLN A 159 -6.95 -27.64 -1.90
N ARG A 160 -8.28 -27.70 -1.82
CA ARG A 160 -9.08 -28.89 -2.15
C ARG A 160 -9.80 -28.76 -3.49
N VAL A 161 -9.62 -27.63 -4.18
CA VAL A 161 -10.29 -27.35 -5.45
C VAL A 161 -9.59 -28.11 -6.57
N PRO A 162 -10.34 -28.81 -7.45
CA PRO A 162 -9.75 -29.49 -8.59
C PRO A 162 -8.93 -28.55 -9.48
N SER A 163 -7.87 -29.06 -10.09
CA SER A 163 -7.07 -28.29 -11.03
C SER A 163 -7.92 -27.82 -12.23
N GLY A 164 -7.54 -26.67 -12.79
CA GLY A 164 -8.22 -26.09 -13.95
C GLY A 164 -9.54 -25.37 -13.65
N THR A 165 -10.03 -25.38 -12.40
CA THR A 165 -11.16 -24.55 -11.97
C THR A 165 -10.88 -23.05 -12.19
N LEU A 166 -11.92 -22.34 -12.61
CA LEU A 166 -11.92 -20.88 -12.73
C LEU A 166 -12.08 -20.22 -11.36
N VAL A 167 -11.17 -19.30 -11.05
CA VAL A 167 -11.21 -18.42 -9.89
C VAL A 167 -11.36 -16.98 -10.36
N VAL A 168 -12.31 -16.22 -9.83
CA VAL A 168 -12.56 -14.81 -10.21
C VAL A 168 -12.33 -13.88 -9.03
N LEU A 169 -11.46 -12.88 -9.21
CA LEU A 169 -11.10 -11.91 -8.19
C LEU A 169 -11.48 -10.49 -8.60
N GLY A 170 -11.68 -9.65 -7.60
CA GLY A 170 -11.82 -8.22 -7.78
C GLY A 170 -13.27 -7.71 -7.70
N PRO A 171 -13.51 -6.42 -7.96
CA PRO A 171 -12.55 -5.47 -8.52
C PRO A 171 -11.41 -5.19 -7.53
N LEU A 172 -10.17 -5.46 -7.94
CA LEU A 172 -8.98 -5.02 -7.24
C LEU A 172 -8.70 -3.58 -7.65
N ARG A 173 -8.64 -2.69 -6.67
CA ARG A 173 -8.33 -1.29 -6.91
C ARG A 173 -6.81 -1.12 -6.90
N LEU A 174 -6.25 -0.54 -7.95
CA LEU A 174 -4.86 -0.13 -8.00
C LEU A 174 -4.79 1.38 -7.73
N ASN A 175 -4.57 1.72 -6.47
CA ASN A 175 -4.25 3.05 -5.99
C ASN A 175 -3.24 2.93 -4.83
N GLN A 176 -2.70 4.05 -4.36
CA GLN A 176 -1.58 4.04 -3.42
C GLN A 176 -1.91 3.34 -2.10
N GLN A 177 -3.14 3.49 -1.62
CA GLN A 177 -3.58 2.88 -0.37
C GLN A 177 -3.74 1.35 -0.48
N SER A 178 -4.19 0.85 -1.63
CA SER A 178 -4.44 -0.58 -1.86
C SER A 178 -3.33 -1.30 -2.61
N TRP A 179 -2.26 -0.60 -3.00
CA TRP A 179 -1.16 -1.15 -3.81
C TRP A 179 -0.56 -2.42 -3.20
N ASP A 180 -0.23 -2.38 -1.91
CA ASP A 180 0.38 -3.51 -1.20
C ASP A 180 -0.59 -4.72 -1.12
N ASP A 181 -1.85 -4.51 -0.75
CA ASP A 181 -2.87 -5.58 -0.71
C ASP A 181 -3.09 -6.20 -2.10
N ALA A 182 -3.22 -5.37 -3.13
CA ALA A 182 -3.38 -5.83 -4.50
C ALA A 182 -2.15 -6.64 -4.97
N ALA A 183 -0.94 -6.17 -4.68
CA ALA A 183 0.30 -6.90 -4.95
C ALA A 183 0.32 -8.29 -4.27
N GLY A 184 -0.14 -8.36 -3.02
CA GLY A 184 -0.22 -9.63 -2.28
C GLY A 184 -1.24 -10.61 -2.91
N ARG A 185 -2.38 -10.10 -3.37
CA ARG A 185 -3.41 -10.89 -4.06
C ARG A 185 -2.92 -11.40 -5.42
N PHE A 186 -2.23 -10.57 -6.21
CA PHE A 186 -1.64 -11.02 -7.48
C PHE A 186 -0.55 -12.05 -7.27
N TRP A 187 0.31 -11.86 -6.27
CA TRP A 187 1.33 -12.84 -5.91
C TRP A 187 0.71 -14.20 -5.55
N MET A 188 -0.32 -14.21 -4.70
CA MET A 188 -1.02 -15.46 -4.33
C MET A 188 -1.77 -16.07 -5.52
N ALA A 189 -2.36 -15.26 -6.39
CA ALA A 189 -3.00 -15.74 -7.62
C ALA A 189 -2.00 -16.47 -8.53
N CYS A 190 -0.78 -15.95 -8.65
CA CYS A 190 0.29 -16.60 -9.40
C CYS A 190 0.71 -17.93 -8.77
N VAL A 191 0.86 -17.97 -7.43
CA VAL A 191 1.15 -19.21 -6.70
C VAL A 191 0.05 -20.26 -6.95
N LEU A 192 -1.22 -19.89 -6.85
CA LEU A 192 -2.34 -20.80 -7.12
C LEU A 192 -2.38 -21.30 -8.56
N ALA A 193 -2.05 -20.44 -9.53
CA ALA A 193 -1.98 -20.83 -10.93
C ALA A 193 -0.84 -21.84 -11.18
N LEU A 194 0.33 -21.62 -10.59
CA LEU A 194 1.51 -22.47 -10.77
C LEU A 194 1.42 -23.79 -10.01
N ASP A 195 0.99 -23.76 -8.75
CA ASP A 195 0.99 -24.94 -7.87
C ASP A 195 -0.23 -25.85 -8.11
N SER A 196 -1.38 -25.28 -8.40
CA SER A 196 -2.66 -26.01 -8.50
C SER A 196 -3.25 -26.02 -9.91
N GLY A 197 -2.62 -25.34 -10.88
CA GLY A 197 -3.10 -25.29 -12.26
C GLY A 197 -4.45 -24.57 -12.41
N HIS A 198 -4.76 -23.59 -11.56
CA HIS A 198 -5.99 -22.81 -11.68
C HIS A 198 -5.90 -21.73 -12.75
N ARG A 199 -7.06 -21.31 -13.27
CA ARG A 199 -7.22 -20.14 -14.12
C ARG A 199 -7.79 -19.03 -13.26
N VAL A 200 -7.01 -17.98 -13.01
CA VAL A 200 -7.41 -16.89 -12.12
C VAL A 200 -7.69 -15.65 -12.95
N ALA A 201 -8.95 -15.26 -13.07
CA ALA A 201 -9.36 -14.02 -13.71
C ALA A 201 -9.45 -12.90 -12.67
N VAL A 202 -8.77 -11.78 -12.91
CA VAL A 202 -8.72 -10.66 -11.96
C VAL A 202 -9.29 -9.41 -12.62
N LEU A 203 -10.43 -8.92 -12.12
CA LEU A 203 -10.95 -7.62 -12.49
C LEU A 203 -10.15 -6.53 -11.77
N VAL A 204 -9.62 -5.59 -12.53
CA VAL A 204 -8.80 -4.49 -12.00
C VAL A 204 -9.40 -3.15 -12.37
N ASP A 205 -9.41 -2.25 -11.39
CA ASP A 205 -9.69 -0.84 -11.59
C ASP A 205 -8.44 -0.03 -11.30
N THR A 206 -8.05 0.82 -12.23
CA THR A 206 -6.82 1.61 -12.20
C THR A 206 -7.02 2.95 -12.89
N PRO A 207 -6.38 4.04 -12.43
CA PRO A 207 -6.39 5.32 -13.15
C PRO A 207 -5.63 5.29 -14.49
N SER A 208 -4.78 4.29 -14.73
CA SER A 208 -3.92 4.17 -15.92
C SER A 208 -4.06 2.79 -16.58
N PRO A 209 -5.22 2.48 -17.20
CA PRO A 209 -5.47 1.17 -17.82
C PRO A 209 -4.46 0.81 -18.92
N GLU A 210 -3.86 1.80 -19.57
CA GLU A 210 -2.84 1.61 -20.60
C GLU A 210 -1.52 1.02 -20.06
N ASN A 211 -1.23 1.17 -18.77
CA ASN A 211 -0.03 0.64 -18.11
C ASN A 211 -0.33 -0.56 -17.20
N LEU A 212 -1.58 -1.04 -17.19
CA LEU A 212 -2.09 -2.02 -16.24
C LEU A 212 -1.21 -3.26 -16.09
N LEU A 213 -0.84 -3.90 -17.20
CA LEU A 213 -0.06 -5.14 -17.17
C LEU A 213 1.35 -4.91 -16.60
N ALA A 214 1.94 -3.74 -16.89
CA ALA A 214 3.25 -3.40 -16.34
C ALA A 214 3.17 -3.14 -14.84
N ASP A 215 2.09 -2.50 -14.38
CA ASP A 215 1.81 -2.25 -12.96
C ASP A 215 1.61 -3.54 -12.18
N ILE A 216 0.86 -4.50 -12.73
CA ILE A 216 0.68 -5.81 -12.13
C ILE A 216 2.01 -6.57 -12.09
N GLN A 217 2.77 -6.57 -13.18
CA GLN A 217 4.06 -7.25 -13.21
C GLN A 217 5.02 -6.67 -12.16
N LEU A 218 5.09 -5.34 -12.04
CA LEU A 218 5.89 -4.67 -11.02
C LEU A 218 5.42 -5.04 -9.60
N ALA A 219 4.10 -5.04 -9.36
CA ALA A 219 3.53 -5.36 -8.06
C ALA A 219 3.91 -6.79 -7.60
N VAL A 220 3.92 -7.76 -8.53
CA VAL A 220 4.32 -9.15 -8.23
C VAL A 220 5.84 -9.25 -8.04
N ASP A 221 6.62 -8.62 -8.93
CA ASP A 221 8.10 -8.61 -8.90
C ASP A 221 8.64 -8.06 -7.56
N MET A 222 8.05 -6.96 -7.07
CA MET A 222 8.43 -6.35 -5.79
C MET A 222 8.19 -7.25 -4.56
N ARG A 223 7.37 -8.30 -4.69
CA ARG A 223 7.11 -9.29 -3.62
C ARG A 223 7.86 -10.61 -3.82
N GLN A 224 8.62 -10.76 -4.89
CA GLN A 224 9.32 -12.00 -5.20
C GLN A 224 10.47 -12.22 -4.20
N GLU A 225 10.43 -13.33 -3.47
CA GLU A 225 11.59 -13.79 -2.71
C GLU A 225 12.67 -14.33 -3.67
N GLN A 226 13.96 -14.16 -3.32
CA GLN A 226 15.06 -14.59 -4.17
C GLN A 226 14.93 -16.08 -4.55
N GLY A 227 14.73 -16.35 -5.86
CA GLY A 227 14.70 -17.69 -6.44
C GLY A 227 13.31 -18.30 -6.70
N ALA A 228 12.21 -17.60 -6.39
CA ALA A 228 10.86 -18.10 -6.69
C ALA A 228 10.36 -17.60 -8.06
N GLU A 229 10.07 -18.47 -9.03
CA GLU A 229 9.60 -18.10 -10.39
C GLU A 229 8.11 -17.71 -10.45
N VAL A 230 7.64 -16.89 -9.51
CA VAL A 230 6.20 -16.55 -9.37
C VAL A 230 5.67 -15.74 -10.55
N LEU A 231 6.53 -14.94 -11.19
CA LEU A 231 6.15 -14.13 -12.36
C LEU A 231 5.63 -14.96 -13.54
N ASP A 232 6.03 -16.22 -13.66
CA ASP A 232 5.57 -17.11 -14.73
C ASP A 232 4.07 -17.47 -14.60
N GLY A 233 3.47 -17.19 -13.44
CA GLY A 233 2.03 -17.30 -13.23
C GLY A 233 1.23 -16.19 -13.93
N LEU A 234 1.85 -15.06 -14.28
CA LEU A 234 1.21 -13.98 -15.05
C LEU A 234 1.12 -14.38 -16.53
N THR A 235 -0.09 -14.58 -17.04
CA THR A 235 -0.28 -15.25 -18.34
C THR A 235 -0.90 -14.36 -19.41
N GLY A 236 -1.91 -13.55 -19.09
CA GLY A 236 -2.52 -12.71 -20.14
C GLY A 236 -3.73 -11.90 -19.72
N VAL A 237 -4.67 -11.73 -20.65
CA VAL A 237 -5.85 -10.86 -20.49
C VAL A 237 -7.15 -11.60 -20.75
N VAL A 238 -8.24 -11.09 -20.17
CA VAL A 238 -9.60 -11.48 -20.51
C VAL A 238 -10.14 -10.50 -21.55
N THR A 239 -10.56 -10.99 -22.71
CA THR A 239 -11.15 -10.15 -23.76
C THR A 239 -12.57 -9.73 -23.39
N GLU A 240 -13.13 -8.73 -24.08
CA GLU A 240 -14.54 -8.34 -23.90
C GLU A 240 -15.51 -9.49 -24.19
N GLY A 241 -15.13 -10.44 -25.05
CA GLY A 241 -15.88 -11.65 -25.35
C GLY A 241 -15.72 -12.77 -24.31
N GLY A 242 -14.95 -12.55 -23.24
CA GLY A 242 -14.73 -13.54 -22.18
C GLY A 242 -13.71 -14.61 -22.53
N GLU A 243 -12.82 -14.37 -23.50
CA GLU A 243 -11.75 -15.31 -23.85
C GLU A 243 -10.51 -15.02 -23.02
N LEU A 244 -9.85 -16.07 -22.50
CA LEU A 244 -8.54 -15.95 -21.86
C LEU A 244 -7.45 -16.03 -22.93
N VAL A 245 -6.80 -14.90 -23.21
CA VAL A 245 -5.79 -14.79 -24.26
C VAL A 245 -4.42 -14.65 -23.62
N GLU A 246 -3.53 -15.58 -23.93
CA GLU A 246 -2.13 -15.55 -23.49
C GLU A 246 -1.38 -14.38 -24.12
N GLN A 247 -0.52 -13.74 -23.34
CA GLN A 247 0.30 -12.62 -23.79
C GLN A 247 1.78 -12.90 -23.47
N THR A 248 2.63 -12.88 -24.49
CA THR A 248 4.08 -13.11 -24.35
C THR A 248 4.86 -12.01 -25.06
N PRO A 249 5.64 -11.17 -24.35
CA PRO A 249 5.74 -11.09 -22.88
C PRO A 249 4.42 -10.65 -22.22
N PHE A 250 4.20 -11.02 -20.94
CA PHE A 250 2.98 -10.67 -20.21
C PHE A 250 2.71 -9.16 -20.24
N SER A 251 3.72 -8.33 -20.02
CA SER A 251 3.63 -6.89 -20.17
C SER A 251 4.57 -6.38 -21.26
N PRO A 252 4.14 -5.41 -22.09
CA PRO A 252 5.06 -4.64 -22.92
C PRO A 252 6.03 -3.83 -22.05
N ALA A 253 7.14 -3.38 -22.65
CA ALA A 253 8.04 -2.46 -21.98
C ALA A 253 7.30 -1.18 -21.57
N ARG A 254 7.55 -0.71 -20.33
CA ARG A 254 6.94 0.52 -19.82
C ARG A 254 7.31 1.71 -20.72
N PRO A 255 6.33 2.51 -21.17
CA PRO A 255 6.62 3.69 -21.96
C PRO A 255 7.32 4.74 -21.10
N TRP A 256 8.35 5.36 -21.67
CA TRP A 256 9.01 6.51 -21.03
C TRP A 256 8.01 7.68 -20.85
N PRO A 257 8.12 8.50 -19.81
CA PRO A 257 7.20 9.60 -19.57
C PRO A 257 7.19 10.60 -20.71
N THR A 258 5.99 10.98 -21.16
CA THR A 258 5.82 12.02 -22.18
C THR A 258 5.84 13.40 -21.54
N PRO A 259 6.73 14.32 -21.98
CA PRO A 259 6.77 15.70 -21.48
C PRO A 259 5.40 16.38 -21.62
N ILE A 260 4.88 16.90 -20.50
CA ILE A 260 3.68 17.71 -20.48
C ILE A 260 4.09 19.17 -20.29
N PRO A 261 3.66 20.09 -21.17
CA PRO A 261 3.92 21.51 -20.99
C PRO A 261 3.42 21.98 -19.63
N ASN A 262 4.33 22.55 -18.84
CA ASN A 262 3.95 23.12 -17.55
C ASN A 262 3.33 24.51 -17.77
N THR A 263 2.02 24.61 -17.58
CA THR A 263 1.25 25.86 -17.66
C THR A 263 1.01 26.51 -16.29
N ALA A 264 1.52 25.92 -15.21
CA ALA A 264 1.36 26.47 -13.87
C ALA A 264 2.13 27.79 -13.70
N THR A 265 1.56 28.71 -12.92
CA THR A 265 2.20 29.96 -12.51
C THR A 265 2.54 29.93 -11.02
N VAL A 266 3.39 30.84 -10.58
CA VAL A 266 3.79 30.96 -9.17
C VAL A 266 2.84 31.84 -8.36
N ASP A 267 1.75 32.33 -8.95
CA ASP A 267 0.95 33.44 -8.43
C ASP A 267 0.25 33.12 -7.10
N ALA A 268 -0.06 31.84 -6.85
CA ALA A 268 -0.66 31.41 -5.60
C ALA A 268 0.33 31.42 -4.41
N ILE A 269 1.64 31.39 -4.68
CA ILE A 269 2.68 31.45 -3.63
C ILE A 269 2.93 32.92 -3.27
N PRO A 270 2.79 33.32 -1.99
CA PRO A 270 3.06 34.68 -1.57
C PRO A 270 4.49 35.13 -1.92
N ALA A 271 4.64 36.37 -2.40
CA ALA A 271 5.87 36.87 -2.99
C ALA A 271 7.09 36.76 -2.05
N ASP A 272 6.90 36.93 -0.74
CA ASP A 272 7.98 36.84 0.25
C ASP A 272 8.41 35.38 0.54
N VAL A 273 7.55 34.40 0.22
CA VAL A 273 7.84 32.96 0.40
C VAL A 273 8.67 32.43 -0.77
N LEU A 274 8.42 32.93 -1.98
CA LEU A 274 9.03 32.42 -3.21
C LEU A 274 10.57 32.43 -3.22
N PRO A 275 11.27 33.50 -2.73
CA PRO A 275 12.73 33.49 -2.62
C PRO A 275 13.27 32.41 -1.69
N LEU A 276 12.57 32.13 -0.57
CA LEU A 276 12.97 31.10 0.40
C LEU A 276 12.89 29.71 -0.23
N LEU A 277 11.78 29.41 -0.93
CA LEU A 277 11.59 28.14 -1.63
C LEU A 277 12.61 27.97 -2.76
N THR A 278 12.84 29.03 -3.54
CA THR A 278 13.81 29.00 -4.64
C THR A 278 15.23 28.75 -4.13
N SER A 279 15.60 29.32 -2.99
CA SER A 279 16.90 29.06 -2.36
C SER A 279 17.01 27.61 -1.90
N ALA A 280 16.02 27.10 -1.16
CA ALA A 280 16.01 25.73 -0.67
C ALA A 280 16.10 24.69 -1.81
N LEU A 281 15.39 24.92 -2.92
CA LEU A 281 15.38 24.03 -4.07
C LEU A 281 16.67 24.07 -4.90
N ARG A 282 17.46 25.14 -4.80
CA ARG A 282 18.81 25.17 -5.40
C ARG A 282 19.77 24.29 -4.64
N GLU A 283 19.62 24.21 -3.32
CA GLU A 283 20.45 23.38 -2.45
C GLU A 283 20.04 21.90 -2.53
N ARG A 284 18.74 21.61 -2.58
CA ARG A 284 18.22 20.26 -2.59
C ARG A 284 17.09 20.07 -3.60
N LYS A 285 17.29 19.16 -4.55
CA LYS A 285 16.37 18.90 -5.67
C LYS A 285 15.38 17.75 -5.44
N VAL A 286 15.63 16.92 -4.43
CA VAL A 286 14.93 15.67 -4.09
C VAL A 286 14.59 15.69 -2.61
N GLY A 287 13.49 15.09 -2.21
CA GLY A 287 12.93 15.16 -0.87
C GLY A 287 11.49 15.67 -0.87
N ILE A 288 11.07 16.34 0.19
CA ILE A 288 9.68 16.70 0.42
C ILE A 288 9.50 18.22 0.43
N LEU A 289 8.56 18.71 -0.39
CA LEU A 289 8.00 20.06 -0.29
C LEU A 289 6.57 19.97 0.24
N ALA A 290 6.28 20.71 1.31
CA ALA A 290 4.97 20.72 1.94
C ALA A 290 4.31 22.10 1.88
N ALA A 291 3.08 22.17 1.37
CA ALA A 291 2.28 23.39 1.36
C ALA A 291 0.98 23.19 2.15
N GLY A 292 0.69 24.13 3.05
CA GLY A 292 -0.53 24.21 3.83
C GLY A 292 -1.36 25.42 3.44
N SER A 293 -2.69 25.26 3.44
CA SER A 293 -3.64 26.38 3.32
C SER A 293 -4.65 26.36 4.46
N SER A 294 -5.02 27.53 4.99
CA SER A 294 -6.12 27.68 5.95
C SER A 294 -7.51 27.52 5.31
N VAL A 295 -7.60 27.44 3.98
CA VAL A 295 -8.88 27.32 3.27
C VAL A 295 -9.30 25.85 3.16
N ILE A 296 -10.46 25.54 3.75
CA ILE A 296 -11.12 24.23 3.63
C ILE A 296 -12.21 24.34 2.56
N GLU A 297 -11.81 24.34 1.29
CA GLU A 297 -12.74 24.18 0.17
C GLU A 297 -12.96 22.69 -0.15
N ASP A 298 -13.60 22.34 -1.27
CA ASP A 298 -13.86 20.94 -1.67
C ASP A 298 -12.57 20.08 -1.77
N ASN A 299 -11.41 20.72 -1.95
CA ASN A 299 -10.08 20.12 -2.07
C ASN A 299 -9.21 20.39 -0.83
N TRP A 300 -9.21 19.47 0.13
CA TRP A 300 -8.60 19.62 1.48
C TRP A 300 -7.05 19.63 1.53
N TRP A 301 -6.39 19.89 0.41
CA TRP A 301 -4.95 19.64 0.24
C TRP A 301 -4.24 20.77 -0.50
N ALA A 302 -4.74 22.01 -0.39
CA ALA A 302 -4.08 23.20 -0.92
C ALA A 302 -3.71 23.11 -2.42
N ALA A 303 -4.64 22.64 -3.26
CA ALA A 303 -4.38 22.33 -4.68
C ALA A 303 -3.78 23.51 -5.47
N GLU A 304 -4.16 24.76 -5.17
CA GLU A 304 -3.58 25.96 -5.79
C GLU A 304 -2.10 26.14 -5.45
N LEU A 305 -1.72 25.96 -4.17
CA LEU A 305 -0.34 26.05 -3.72
C LEU A 305 0.50 24.91 -4.30
N VAL A 306 -0.04 23.68 -4.34
CA VAL A 306 0.62 22.55 -4.98
C VAL A 306 0.81 22.79 -6.48
N THR A 307 -0.18 23.38 -7.16
CA THR A 307 -0.07 23.75 -8.57
C THR A 307 1.04 24.78 -8.76
N ALA A 308 1.12 25.80 -7.90
CA ALA A 308 2.21 26.77 -7.98
C ALA A 308 3.59 26.15 -7.68
N LEU A 309 3.68 25.17 -6.79
CA LEU A 309 4.92 24.40 -6.59
C LEU A 309 5.34 23.63 -7.85
N LEU A 310 4.41 23.21 -8.72
CA LEU A 310 4.78 22.63 -10.02
C LEU A 310 5.52 23.64 -10.90
N ALA A 311 5.16 24.93 -10.85
CA ALA A 311 5.85 25.98 -11.58
C ALA A 311 7.27 26.20 -11.03
N VAL A 312 7.42 26.27 -9.70
CA VAL A 312 8.71 26.48 -9.03
C VAL A 312 9.67 25.31 -9.28
N THR A 313 9.14 24.09 -9.39
CA THR A 313 9.95 22.86 -9.51
C THR A 313 10.09 22.36 -10.94
N LYS A 314 9.70 23.17 -11.95
CA LYS A 314 9.59 22.74 -13.36
C LYS A 314 10.84 22.05 -13.93
N ASP A 315 12.03 22.46 -13.47
CA ASP A 315 13.32 21.96 -13.97
C ASP A 315 13.84 20.72 -13.20
N HIS A 316 13.05 20.13 -12.30
CA HIS A 316 13.45 19.03 -11.42
C HIS A 316 12.98 17.66 -11.94
N GLY A 317 12.70 17.55 -13.24
CA GLY A 317 12.28 16.33 -13.91
C GLY A 317 10.78 16.26 -14.21
N MET A 318 10.34 15.06 -14.59
CA MET A 318 8.98 14.78 -15.03
C MET A 318 8.02 14.65 -13.85
N ALA A 319 6.86 15.30 -13.96
CA ALA A 319 5.84 15.34 -12.93
C ALA A 319 4.66 14.40 -13.22
N CYS A 320 4.17 13.73 -12.18
CA CYS A 320 2.91 12.98 -12.21
C CYS A 320 2.13 13.20 -10.91
N ARG A 321 0.91 12.68 -10.88
CA ARG A 321 0.07 12.59 -9.69
C ARG A 321 -0.10 11.13 -9.30
N ILE A 322 -0.15 10.87 -8.01
CA ILE A 322 -0.40 9.53 -7.48
C ILE A 322 -1.83 9.44 -6.96
N MET A 323 -2.60 8.47 -7.44
CA MET A 323 -3.96 8.24 -6.97
C MET A 323 -3.91 7.72 -5.54
N PRO A 324 -4.41 8.48 -4.56
CA PRO A 324 -4.19 8.13 -3.17
C PRO A 324 -5.08 6.97 -2.72
N ARG A 325 -6.37 7.05 -3.04
CA ARG A 325 -7.40 6.06 -2.70
C ARG A 325 -8.69 6.36 -3.44
N ASP A 326 -9.56 5.38 -3.54
CA ASP A 326 -10.92 5.61 -4.01
C ASP A 326 -11.75 6.43 -3.01
N ARG A 327 -12.65 7.26 -3.55
CA ARG A 327 -13.63 8.00 -2.76
C ARG A 327 -15.00 7.79 -3.36
N SER A 328 -16.03 7.82 -2.51
CA SER A 328 -17.43 7.96 -2.93
C SER A 328 -17.69 9.27 -3.69
N THR A 329 -16.78 10.25 -3.58
CA THR A 329 -16.79 11.52 -4.34
C THR A 329 -15.51 11.69 -5.16
N PRO A 330 -15.35 10.97 -6.29
CA PRO A 330 -14.14 11.02 -7.13
C PRO A 330 -13.84 12.42 -7.66
N ALA A 331 -14.89 13.24 -7.82
CA ALA A 331 -14.79 14.62 -8.30
C ALA A 331 -13.73 15.45 -7.57
N LYS A 332 -13.42 15.16 -6.30
CA LYS A 332 -12.38 15.88 -5.54
C LYS A 332 -10.96 15.69 -6.07
N TYR A 333 -10.69 14.61 -6.80
CA TYR A 333 -9.39 14.44 -7.47
C TYR A 333 -9.38 15.06 -8.87
N TYR A 334 -10.54 15.23 -9.50
CA TYR A 334 -10.62 15.78 -10.85
C TYR A 334 -10.92 17.28 -10.87
N ARG A 335 -11.49 17.85 -9.81
CA ARG A 335 -11.74 19.30 -9.65
C ARG A 335 -10.50 20.01 -9.13
N VAL A 336 -9.39 19.91 -9.85
CA VAL A 336 -8.12 20.57 -9.50
C VAL A 336 -7.76 21.60 -10.58
N PRO A 337 -6.83 22.54 -10.32
CA PRO A 337 -6.36 23.46 -11.34
C PRO A 337 -5.88 22.74 -12.60
N GLU A 338 -6.10 23.35 -13.77
CA GLU A 338 -5.82 22.76 -15.08
C GLU A 338 -4.37 22.19 -15.22
N PRO A 339 -3.30 22.89 -14.78
CA PRO A 339 -1.95 22.34 -14.88
C PRO A 339 -1.76 21.04 -14.10
N LEU A 340 -2.46 20.90 -12.97
CA LEU A 340 -2.45 19.69 -12.16
C LEU A 340 -3.36 18.62 -12.77
N MET A 341 -4.48 19.00 -13.37
CA MET A 341 -5.36 18.08 -14.10
C MET A 341 -4.67 17.43 -15.30
N ALA A 342 -3.78 18.18 -15.97
CA ALA A 342 -3.03 17.72 -17.13
C ALA A 342 -1.96 16.65 -16.80
N LEU A 343 -1.55 16.50 -15.53
CA LEU A 343 -0.53 15.52 -15.16
C LEU A 343 -1.09 14.07 -15.26
N PRO A 344 -0.26 13.09 -15.63
CA PRO A 344 -0.64 11.68 -15.62
C PRO A 344 -1.00 11.26 -14.19
N PHE A 345 -2.08 10.48 -14.06
CA PHE A 345 -2.55 10.00 -12.77
C PHE A 345 -2.23 8.51 -12.63
N LEU A 346 -1.20 8.19 -11.86
CA LEU A 346 -0.65 6.85 -11.72
C LEU A 346 -1.12 6.18 -10.42
N PRO A 347 -1.17 4.83 -10.38
CA PRO A 347 -1.72 4.11 -9.25
C PRO A 347 -0.85 4.17 -8.01
N SER A 348 0.48 4.29 -8.14
CA SER A 348 1.41 4.24 -7.01
C SER A 348 2.73 4.98 -7.27
N ILE A 349 3.45 5.32 -6.19
CA ILE A 349 4.80 5.89 -6.20
C ILE A 349 5.76 4.93 -6.91
N GLU A 350 5.63 3.63 -6.65
CA GLU A 350 6.43 2.56 -7.23
C GLU A 350 6.25 2.52 -8.76
N SER A 351 5.00 2.53 -9.23
CA SER A 351 4.65 2.59 -10.66
C SER A 351 5.25 3.85 -11.32
N ALA A 352 5.06 5.00 -10.69
CA ALA A 352 5.59 6.27 -11.16
C ALA A 352 7.12 6.29 -11.23
N TYR A 353 7.79 5.77 -10.19
CA TYR A 353 9.25 5.70 -10.12
C TYR A 353 9.80 4.78 -11.21
N ALA A 354 9.21 3.59 -11.36
CA ALA A 354 9.59 2.60 -12.36
C ALA A 354 9.38 3.11 -13.79
N GLN A 355 8.36 3.94 -14.01
CA GLN A 355 8.15 4.58 -15.30
C GLN A 355 9.14 5.73 -15.57
N GLY A 356 9.77 6.30 -14.54
CA GLY A 356 10.79 7.35 -14.68
C GLY A 356 10.36 8.74 -14.20
N TYR A 357 9.19 8.88 -13.58
CA TYR A 357 8.81 10.13 -12.93
C TYR A 357 9.67 10.38 -11.69
N ARG A 358 10.03 11.64 -11.47
CA ARG A 358 10.88 12.07 -10.34
C ARG A 358 10.30 13.25 -9.58
N ARG A 359 9.16 13.80 -10.03
CA ARG A 359 8.34 14.74 -9.27
C ARG A 359 6.96 14.15 -9.09
N MET A 360 6.56 13.94 -7.86
CA MET A 360 5.31 13.24 -7.57
C MET A 360 4.44 14.10 -6.67
N VAL A 361 3.25 14.44 -7.16
CA VAL A 361 2.21 15.03 -6.32
C VAL A 361 1.51 13.90 -5.59
N VAL A 362 1.66 13.87 -4.27
CA VAL A 362 1.18 12.81 -3.39
C VAL A 362 0.28 13.35 -2.28
N MET A 363 -0.64 12.52 -1.81
CA MET A 363 -1.32 12.73 -0.53
C MET A 363 -0.71 11.75 0.47
N PRO A 364 0.22 12.20 1.34
CA PRO A 364 1.01 11.27 2.14
C PRO A 364 0.18 10.50 3.18
N ASN A 365 -1.00 11.00 3.57
CA ASN A 365 -1.94 10.26 4.41
C ASN A 365 -2.50 8.96 3.81
N SER A 366 -2.21 8.70 2.53
CA SER A 366 -2.62 7.49 1.81
C SER A 366 -1.42 6.65 1.37
N SER A 367 -0.20 7.01 1.81
CA SER A 367 1.05 6.31 1.52
C SER A 367 1.69 5.84 2.83
N ASP A 368 2.46 4.75 2.79
CA ASP A 368 3.32 4.39 3.91
C ASP A 368 4.46 5.42 4.04
N LEU A 369 4.78 5.81 5.27
CA LEU A 369 5.87 6.73 5.56
C LEU A 369 7.24 6.09 5.26
N GLU A 370 7.37 4.78 5.46
CA GLU A 370 8.59 4.04 5.11
C GLU A 370 8.81 4.05 3.59
N LEU A 371 7.73 3.92 2.83
CA LEU A 371 7.78 4.03 1.37
C LEU A 371 8.26 5.42 0.94
N LEU A 372 7.69 6.49 1.51
CA LEU A 372 8.14 7.86 1.22
C LEU A 372 9.62 8.05 1.59
N ASP A 373 10.07 7.55 2.74
CA ASP A 373 11.48 7.61 3.16
C ASP A 373 12.40 6.94 2.14
N SER A 374 12.00 5.77 1.62
CA SER A 374 12.79 4.96 0.70
C SER A 374 13.01 5.60 -0.68
N TYR A 375 12.08 6.46 -1.12
CA TYR A 375 12.15 7.12 -2.43
C TYR A 375 12.57 8.59 -2.35
N ALA A 376 12.56 9.22 -1.17
CA ALA A 376 12.80 10.65 -1.01
C ALA A 376 14.23 11.10 -1.36
N ASP A 377 15.20 10.19 -1.43
CA ASP A 377 16.55 10.49 -1.90
C ASP A 377 16.65 10.63 -3.42
N ASP A 378 15.68 10.13 -4.17
CA ASP A 378 15.64 10.19 -5.64
C ASP A 378 14.45 10.99 -6.19
N VAL A 379 13.40 11.18 -5.39
CA VAL A 379 12.13 11.77 -5.81
C VAL A 379 11.86 13.08 -5.09
N LEU A 380 11.33 14.06 -5.82
CA LEU A 380 10.73 15.26 -5.26
C LEU A 380 9.24 15.05 -5.03
N PHE A 381 8.86 14.84 -3.77
CA PHE A 381 7.46 14.79 -3.35
C PHE A 381 6.92 16.20 -3.14
N ILE A 382 5.80 16.49 -3.81
CA ILE A 382 5.06 17.75 -3.67
C ILE A 382 3.76 17.43 -2.94
N CYS A 383 3.67 17.89 -1.71
CA CYS A 383 2.60 17.53 -0.80
C CYS A 383 1.78 18.77 -0.44
N GLY A 384 0.45 18.60 -0.44
CA GLY A 384 -0.47 19.63 -0.02
C GLY A 384 -1.34 19.16 1.13
N ALA A 385 -1.68 20.08 2.03
CA ALA A 385 -2.52 19.80 3.18
C ALA A 385 -3.35 21.02 3.61
N TYR A 386 -4.34 20.78 4.47
CA TYR A 386 -4.89 21.83 5.31
C TYR A 386 -3.85 22.23 6.36
N GLY A 387 -3.64 23.52 6.57
CA GLY A 387 -2.68 24.02 7.55
C GLY A 387 -2.46 25.52 7.47
N ALA A 388 -2.78 26.25 8.53
CA ALA A 388 -2.55 27.69 8.62
C ALA A 388 -1.09 28.02 9.05
N ASP A 389 -0.41 27.10 9.73
CA ASP A 389 0.99 27.22 10.13
C ASP A 389 1.82 25.98 9.74
N ILE A 390 3.14 26.02 9.95
CA ILE A 390 4.02 24.90 9.61
C ILE A 390 3.74 23.65 10.45
N THR A 391 3.26 23.80 11.68
CA THR A 391 3.04 22.67 12.59
C THR A 391 1.86 21.85 12.11
N GLU A 392 0.75 22.51 11.81
CA GLU A 392 -0.45 21.91 11.26
C GLU A 392 -0.18 21.33 9.87
N THR A 393 0.53 22.08 9.01
CA THR A 393 0.91 21.63 7.67
C THR A 393 1.69 20.32 7.73
N LEU A 394 2.79 20.26 8.48
CA LEU A 394 3.61 19.05 8.58
C LEU A 394 2.84 17.89 9.21
N ARG A 395 1.99 18.16 10.20
CA ARG A 395 1.15 17.13 10.84
C ARG A 395 0.16 16.54 9.85
N ASN A 396 -0.47 17.36 9.02
CA ASN A 396 -1.47 16.89 8.06
C ASN A 396 -0.83 16.28 6.80
N VAL A 397 0.39 16.68 6.44
CA VAL A 397 1.18 16.06 5.38
C VAL A 397 1.68 14.69 5.83
N GLY A 398 2.56 14.62 6.83
CA GLY A 398 3.25 13.36 7.18
C GLY A 398 2.64 12.60 8.35
N GLY A 399 1.50 13.04 8.89
CA GLY A 399 0.92 12.43 10.09
C GLY A 399 1.91 12.48 11.26
N THR A 400 2.20 11.31 11.80
CA THR A 400 3.24 11.15 12.83
C THR A 400 4.66 11.14 12.25
N GLY A 401 4.89 10.88 10.96
CA GLY A 401 6.24 10.69 10.40
C GLY A 401 7.20 11.88 10.49
N PHE A 402 6.69 13.11 10.63
CA PHE A 402 7.52 14.29 10.89
C PHE A 402 7.75 14.59 12.37
N PHE A 403 6.96 13.99 13.28
CA PHE A 403 6.92 14.34 14.71
C PHE A 403 6.92 13.12 15.66
N ASP A 404 7.03 11.90 15.14
CA ASP A 404 7.25 10.68 15.90
C ASP A 404 8.73 10.52 16.25
N ARG A 405 9.05 9.60 17.15
CA ARG A 405 10.44 9.45 17.65
C ARG A 405 11.47 9.25 16.54
N SER A 406 11.09 8.61 15.44
CA SER A 406 12.00 8.30 14.33
C SER A 406 12.26 9.52 13.46
N HIS A 407 11.29 10.45 13.34
CA HIS A 407 11.33 11.65 12.51
C HIS A 407 11.93 11.39 11.12
N THR A 408 11.71 10.19 10.56
CA THR A 408 12.45 9.66 9.40
C THR A 408 12.30 10.57 8.19
N LEU A 409 11.12 11.17 8.01
CA LEU A 409 10.84 12.09 6.91
C LEU A 409 11.45 13.48 7.11
N PHE A 410 11.79 13.88 8.33
CA PHE A 410 12.28 15.23 8.60
C PHE A 410 13.64 15.49 7.94
N LYS A 411 14.50 14.46 7.87
CA LYS A 411 15.78 14.53 7.15
C LYS A 411 15.60 14.77 5.65
N HIS A 412 14.40 14.57 5.11
CA HIS A 412 14.05 14.72 3.69
C HIS A 412 13.30 16.00 3.37
N LEU A 413 12.90 16.77 4.38
CA LEU A 413 12.19 18.02 4.16
C LEU A 413 13.10 19.03 3.44
N ILE A 414 12.63 19.58 2.33
CA ILE A 414 13.28 20.70 1.62
C ILE A 414 12.75 22.01 2.17
N ALA A 415 11.43 22.14 2.25
CA ALA A 415 10.75 23.29 2.82
C ALA A 415 9.30 22.92 3.15
N ALA A 416 8.75 23.59 4.16
CA ALA A 416 7.33 23.58 4.48
C ALA A 416 6.83 25.01 4.65
N PHE A 417 5.63 25.30 4.18
CA PHE A 417 4.99 26.58 4.46
C PHE A 417 3.48 26.44 4.60
N GLY A 418 2.90 27.22 5.52
CA GLY A 418 1.47 27.40 5.67
C GLY A 418 1.05 28.80 5.22
N VAL A 419 -0.04 28.89 4.48
CA VAL A 419 -0.63 30.16 4.04
C VAL A 419 -2.00 30.31 4.69
N CYS A 420 -2.11 31.31 5.55
CA CYS A 420 -3.37 31.68 6.17
C CYS A 420 -3.98 32.88 5.46
N TYR A 421 -5.20 32.70 4.95
CA TYR A 421 -5.99 33.78 4.36
C TYR A 421 -6.84 34.42 5.46
N LEU A 422 -6.68 35.72 5.64
CA LEU A 422 -7.36 36.50 6.67
C LEU A 422 -8.36 37.43 5.99
N GLU A 423 -9.60 37.40 6.48
CA GLU A 423 -10.63 38.35 6.04
C GLU A 423 -10.26 39.77 6.54
N GLY A 424 -9.74 40.59 5.63
CA GLY A 424 -9.43 41.99 5.89
C GLY A 424 -10.62 42.91 5.59
N LYS A 425 -10.57 44.14 6.11
CA LYS A 425 -11.67 45.11 5.95
C LYS A 425 -11.91 45.59 4.52
N SER A 426 -10.85 45.69 3.72
CA SER A 426 -10.90 46.22 2.34
C SER A 426 -10.56 45.17 1.30
N LYS A 427 -9.67 44.24 1.63
CA LYS A 427 -9.26 43.11 0.79
C LYS A 427 -8.85 41.93 1.67
N PRO A 428 -8.84 40.70 1.14
CA PRO A 428 -8.20 39.58 1.81
C PRO A 428 -6.71 39.89 2.06
N GLU A 429 -6.26 39.59 3.27
CA GLU A 429 -4.85 39.66 3.65
C GLU A 429 -4.30 38.24 3.81
N VAL A 430 -2.98 38.10 3.71
CA VAL A 430 -2.31 36.79 3.80
C VAL A 430 -1.22 36.87 4.85
N ALA A 431 -1.14 35.85 5.70
CA ALA A 431 -0.02 35.64 6.60
C ALA A 431 0.58 34.26 6.33
N CYS A 432 1.90 34.18 6.39
CA CYS A 432 2.64 32.97 6.06
C CYS A 432 3.48 32.52 7.24
N ASP A 433 3.62 31.21 7.36
CA ASP A 433 4.59 30.56 8.21
C ASP A 433 5.49 29.69 7.33
N VAL A 434 6.81 29.84 7.41
CA VAL A 434 7.76 29.13 6.54
C VAL A 434 8.87 28.50 7.37
N TYR A 435 9.14 27.24 7.10
CA TYR A 435 10.24 26.47 7.65
C TYR A 435 11.11 25.92 6.52
N VAL A 436 12.39 26.25 6.55
CA VAL A 436 13.42 25.70 5.66
C VAL A 436 14.47 25.07 6.55
N PRO A 437 14.62 23.73 6.55
CA PRO A 437 15.66 23.08 7.33
C PRO A 437 17.04 23.51 6.81
N GLY A 438 17.90 23.99 7.71
CA GLY A 438 19.32 24.12 7.38
C GLY A 438 19.98 22.74 7.37
N THR A 439 20.89 22.49 6.44
CA THR A 439 21.65 21.23 6.31
C THR A 439 22.35 20.79 7.60
N ASP A 440 22.81 21.75 8.42
CA ASP A 440 23.48 21.49 9.70
C ASP A 440 22.57 21.61 10.94
N ASN A 441 21.28 21.89 10.73
CA ASN A 441 20.34 22.30 11.78
C ASN A 441 19.09 21.41 11.86
N LEU A 442 19.22 20.13 11.51
CA LEU A 442 18.19 19.16 11.86
C LEU A 442 18.06 19.11 13.40
N PRO A 443 16.83 19.07 13.93
CA PRO A 443 16.64 18.82 15.36
C PRO A 443 17.24 17.46 15.74
N PRO A 444 17.72 17.28 16.98
CA PRO A 444 18.23 16.00 17.44
C PRO A 444 17.26 14.85 17.17
N THR A 445 17.81 13.67 16.81
CA THR A 445 17.03 12.43 16.78
C THR A 445 16.52 12.12 18.19
N ASP A 446 15.36 11.48 18.32
CA ASP A 446 14.70 11.09 19.58
C ASP A 446 14.01 12.19 20.42
N LEU A 447 13.78 13.39 19.87
CA LEU A 447 12.94 14.37 20.55
C LEU A 447 11.51 13.84 20.78
N ARG A 448 10.87 14.24 21.88
CA ARG A 448 9.43 14.01 22.05
C ARG A 448 8.68 14.97 21.12
N TYR A 449 7.48 14.59 20.69
CA TYR A 449 6.59 15.40 19.83
C TYR A 449 6.61 16.90 20.19
N GLY A 450 6.34 17.25 21.46
CA GLY A 450 6.27 18.65 21.89
C GLY A 450 7.62 19.39 21.82
N ASP A 451 8.73 18.70 22.00
CA ASP A 451 10.07 19.30 21.86
C ASP A 451 10.44 19.51 20.40
N MET A 452 10.02 18.57 19.53
CA MET A 452 10.17 18.73 18.08
C MET A 452 9.36 19.91 17.56
N VAL A 453 8.09 20.03 17.94
CA VAL A 453 7.25 21.18 17.56
C VAL A 453 7.90 22.50 17.99
N LYS A 454 8.42 22.58 19.23
CA LYS A 454 9.15 23.76 19.70
C LYS A 454 10.40 24.04 18.88
N ALA A 455 11.18 23.01 18.54
CA ALA A 455 12.40 23.16 17.74
C ALA A 455 12.10 23.70 16.34
N VAL A 456 11.07 23.16 15.67
CA VAL A 456 10.62 23.65 14.35
C VAL A 456 10.13 25.09 14.46
N ARG A 457 9.25 25.40 15.43
CA ARG A 457 8.71 26.75 15.63
C ARG A 457 9.78 27.79 15.95
N ALA A 458 10.85 27.41 16.66
CA ALA A 458 11.96 28.31 17.00
C ALA A 458 12.86 28.63 15.80
N ARG A 459 12.85 27.80 14.75
CA ARG A 459 13.75 27.89 13.58
C ARG A 459 13.01 28.22 12.29
N ARG A 460 11.79 28.76 12.39
CA ARG A 460 11.02 29.26 11.25
C ARG A 460 11.77 30.39 10.54
N ALA A 461 11.87 30.29 9.22
CA ALA A 461 12.45 31.32 8.36
C ALA A 461 11.51 32.53 8.23
N MET A 462 10.20 32.30 8.35
CA MET A 462 9.18 33.33 8.40
C MET A 462 8.11 32.93 9.40
N ARG A 463 7.66 33.86 10.22
CA ARG A 463 6.69 33.60 11.28
C ARG A 463 5.39 34.32 10.99
N TRP A 464 4.27 33.60 11.11
CA TRP A 464 2.96 34.22 10.92
C TRP A 464 2.71 35.30 11.98
N GLU A 465 3.24 35.17 13.19
CA GLU A 465 3.07 36.15 14.26
C GLU A 465 3.61 37.54 13.87
N ASP A 466 4.74 37.56 13.16
CA ASP A 466 5.41 38.79 12.73
C ASP A 466 4.68 39.44 11.55
N GLN A 467 3.95 38.65 10.75
CA GLN A 467 3.13 39.12 9.62
C GLN A 467 1.75 39.62 10.09
N VAL A 468 1.10 38.91 11.01
CA VAL A 468 -0.23 39.28 11.53
C VAL A 468 -0.16 40.51 12.42
N GLY A 469 0.96 40.73 13.12
CA GLY A 469 1.10 41.85 14.04
C GLY A 469 0.78 43.21 13.40
N PRO A 470 1.50 43.62 12.35
CA PRO A 470 1.25 44.86 11.61
C PRO A 470 -0.16 44.98 11.03
N LEU A 471 -0.78 43.86 10.61
CA LEU A 471 -2.16 43.84 10.08
C LEU A 471 -3.20 44.17 11.17
N VAL A 472 -2.96 43.72 12.40
CA VAL A 472 -3.80 44.05 13.56
C VAL A 472 -3.56 45.50 13.99
N ASP A 473 -2.30 45.94 14.03
CA ASP A 473 -1.92 47.31 14.44
C ASP A 473 -2.50 48.37 13.51
N SER A 474 -2.44 48.12 12.19
CA SER A 474 -3.06 48.96 11.16
C SER A 474 -4.59 48.83 11.10
N LYS A 475 -5.18 47.95 11.92
CA LYS A 475 -6.61 47.61 11.93
C LYS A 475 -7.13 47.07 10.59
N ALA A 476 -6.25 46.53 9.74
CA ALA A 476 -6.60 45.84 8.51
C ALA A 476 -7.34 44.52 8.79
N VAL A 477 -6.91 43.80 9.83
CA VAL A 477 -7.52 42.57 10.35
C VAL A 477 -7.87 42.74 11.84
N THR A 478 -8.91 42.04 12.31
CA THR A 478 -9.30 42.07 13.73
C THR A 478 -8.73 40.89 14.52
N LEU A 479 -8.48 41.07 15.82
CA LEU A 479 -8.04 39.96 16.70
C LEU A 479 -9.04 38.80 16.75
N ALA A 480 -10.34 39.08 16.62
CA ALA A 480 -11.36 38.04 16.55
C ALA A 480 -11.18 37.15 15.30
N LYS A 481 -10.90 37.76 14.15
CA LYS A 481 -10.62 37.03 12.91
C LYS A 481 -9.32 36.24 12.96
N VAL A 482 -8.27 36.80 13.56
CA VAL A 482 -7.03 36.04 13.81
C VAL A 482 -7.33 34.82 14.68
N LYS A 483 -8.12 34.96 15.75
CA LYS A 483 -8.48 33.84 16.63
C LYS A 483 -9.33 32.79 15.92
N GLU A 484 -10.21 33.19 15.02
CA GLU A 484 -11.04 32.31 14.21
C GLU A 484 -10.20 31.45 13.25
N GLU A 485 -9.36 32.09 12.45
CA GLU A 485 -8.55 31.42 11.41
C GLU A 485 -7.42 30.57 11.99
N TYR A 486 -6.78 31.03 13.08
CA TYR A 486 -5.68 30.32 13.74
C TYR A 486 -6.14 29.40 14.88
N ARG A 487 -7.44 29.06 14.98
CA ARG A 487 -8.00 28.34 16.14
C ARG A 487 -7.31 27.01 16.49
N GLN A 488 -6.68 26.36 15.51
CA GLN A 488 -5.98 25.07 15.68
C GLN A 488 -4.46 25.22 15.79
N VAL A 489 -3.94 26.44 15.64
CA VAL A 489 -2.50 26.71 15.63
C VAL A 489 -1.95 26.80 17.05
N GLU A 490 -0.91 26.00 17.28
CA GLU A 490 -0.24 25.93 18.56
C GLU A 490 0.47 27.25 18.88
N GLY A 491 0.26 27.79 20.09
CA GLY A 491 0.83 29.07 20.54
C GLY A 491 0.02 30.32 20.18
N LEU A 492 -1.18 30.18 19.61
CA LEU A 492 -2.10 31.31 19.43
C LEU A 492 -2.41 32.03 20.76
N ASP A 493 -2.67 31.28 21.82
CA ASP A 493 -3.00 31.86 23.14
C ASP A 493 -1.85 32.70 23.71
N GLU A 494 -0.60 32.24 23.55
CA GLU A 494 0.60 32.98 23.95
C GLU A 494 0.73 34.29 23.18
N TYR A 495 0.50 34.25 21.85
CA TYR A 495 0.50 35.43 20.99
C TYR A 495 -0.58 36.43 21.41
N LEU A 496 -1.82 35.97 21.63
CA LEU A 496 -2.94 36.83 22.05
C LEU A 496 -2.70 37.45 23.44
N ALA A 497 -2.13 36.69 24.38
CA ALA A 497 -1.78 37.18 25.72
C ALA A 497 -0.68 38.25 25.67
N ALA A 498 0.37 38.02 24.87
CA ALA A 498 1.46 38.97 24.68
C ALA A 498 0.97 40.28 24.05
N ARG A 499 0.05 40.21 23.07
CA ARG A 499 -0.54 41.40 22.45
C ARG A 499 -1.42 42.19 23.40
N THR A 500 -2.33 41.52 24.11
CA THR A 500 -3.19 42.17 25.11
C THR A 500 -2.34 42.92 26.16
N SER A 501 -1.23 42.32 26.58
CA SER A 501 -0.29 42.94 27.52
C SER A 501 0.44 44.16 26.95
N ARG A 502 0.81 44.14 25.66
CA ARG A 502 1.38 45.32 24.95
C ARG A 502 0.38 46.46 24.80
N THR A 503 -0.88 46.14 24.49
CA THR A 503 -1.93 47.18 24.38
C THR A 503 -2.24 47.81 25.75
N ALA A 504 -2.15 47.05 26.85
CA ALA A 504 -2.37 47.54 28.20
C ALA A 504 -1.21 48.39 28.75
N THR A 505 0.02 48.22 28.25
CA THR A 505 1.22 48.92 28.73
C THR A 505 1.57 50.20 27.96
N GLY A 506 0.86 50.52 26.87
CA GLY A 506 1.00 51.80 26.15
C GLY A 506 2.30 51.99 25.37
N THR A 507 3.18 50.99 25.33
CA THR A 507 4.36 50.97 24.46
C THR A 507 3.94 50.59 23.04
N VAL A 508 3.88 51.61 22.16
CA VAL A 508 3.74 51.47 20.70
C VAL A 508 5.10 51.18 20.08
#